data_AF-A0A535YQG4-F1
#
_entry.id   AF-A0A535YQG4-F1
#
_cell.length_a   1.000
_cell.length_b   1.000
_cell.length_c   1.000
_cell.angle_alpha   90.00
_cell.angle_beta   90.00
_cell.angle_gamma   90.00
#
_symmetry.space_group_name_H-M   'P 1'
#
loop_
_entity.id
_entity.type
_entity.pdbx_description
1 polymer ?
#
loop_
_entity_poly.entity_id
_entity_poly.type
_entity_poly.pdbx_seq_one_letter_code
_entity_poly.pdbx_strand_id
1 'polypeptide(L)'
;RPRQIITRAALENAIASVAATGGSTNGVLHLLAIAREAGVPLTIDDFDRVAARTPVVASLKPGGEYVAKDLHDAGGIPLVVRRLVEGGLIDG
;
A
#
# COMPACT_ATOMS: atom_id res chain seq x y z
N ARG A 1 -4.15 2.09 20.86
CA ARG A 1 -2.79 2.70 20.81
C ARG A 1 -2.17 2.42 19.45
N PRO A 2 -1.34 3.31 18.87
CA PRO A 2 -0.81 3.16 17.50
C PRO A 2 -0.18 1.80 17.21
N ARG A 3 0.62 1.25 18.14
CA ARG A 3 1.27 -0.07 18.01
C ARG A 3 0.31 -1.27 17.96
N GLN A 4 -0.96 -1.08 18.31
CA GLN A 4 -1.98 -2.13 18.15
C GLN A 4 -2.54 -2.18 16.72
N ILE A 5 -2.29 -1.14 15.92
CA ILE A 5 -2.75 -1.00 14.53
C ILE A 5 -1.57 -1.19 13.58
N ILE A 6 -0.42 -0.59 13.88
CA ILE A 6 0.81 -0.73 13.10
C ILE A 6 1.45 -2.07 13.43
N THR A 7 0.92 -3.13 12.81
CA THR A 7 1.43 -4.49 12.87
C THR A 7 2.21 -4.83 11.60
N ARG A 8 2.86 -6.01 11.58
CA ARG A 8 3.50 -6.53 10.38
C ARG A 8 2.52 -6.63 9.21
N ALA A 9 1.32 -7.17 9.45
CA ALA A 9 0.27 -7.28 8.45
C ALA A 9 -0.18 -5.90 7.92
N ALA A 10 -0.38 -4.93 8.82
CA ALA A 10 -0.77 -3.58 8.40
C ALA A 10 0.30 -2.89 7.53
N LEU A 11 1.58 -3.12 7.81
CA LEU A 11 2.68 -2.59 6.99
C LEU A 11 2.75 -3.28 5.63
N GLU A 12 2.58 -4.60 5.56
CA GLU A 12 2.51 -5.31 4.27
C GLU A 12 1.30 -4.87 3.45
N ASN A 13 0.14 -4.63 4.09
CA ASN A 13 -1.04 -4.05 3.45
C ASN A 13 -0.77 -2.66 2.90
N ALA A 14 -0.01 -1.83 3.63
CA ALA A 14 0.37 -0.49 3.18
C ALA A 14 1.30 -0.57 1.95
N ILE A 15 2.27 -1.48 1.95
CA ILE A 15 3.16 -1.71 0.80
C ILE A 15 2.35 -2.14 -0.42
N ALA A 16 1.47 -3.13 -0.27
CA ALA A 16 0.59 -3.58 -1.34
C ALA A 16 -0.29 -2.44 -1.86
N SER A 17 -0.85 -1.61 -0.97
CA SER A 17 -1.66 -0.46 -1.37
C SER A 17 -0.86 0.56 -2.19
N VAL A 18 0.38 0.87 -1.77
CA VAL A 18 1.28 1.77 -2.52
C VAL A 18 1.61 1.18 -3.90
N ALA A 19 1.95 -0.12 -3.97
CA ALA A 19 2.24 -0.80 -5.23
C ALA A 19 1.00 -0.80 -6.16
N ALA A 20 -0.16 -1.15 -5.62
CA ALA A 20 -1.42 -1.24 -6.37
C ALA A 20 -1.85 0.10 -6.98
N THR A 21 -1.51 1.22 -6.35
CA THR A 21 -1.84 2.56 -6.86
C THR A 21 -0.73 3.23 -7.64
N GLY A 22 0.42 2.56 -7.87
CA GLY A 22 1.59 3.19 -8.49
C GLY A 22 2.13 4.37 -7.66
N GLY A 23 2.10 4.23 -6.34
CA GLY A 23 2.45 5.31 -5.40
C GLY A 23 3.93 5.68 -5.42
N SER A 24 4.26 6.76 -4.71
CA SER A 24 5.62 7.32 -4.68
C SER A 24 6.64 6.33 -4.11
N THR A 25 7.84 6.29 -4.70
CA THR A 25 9.00 5.56 -4.16
C THR A 25 9.40 6.03 -2.76
N ASN A 26 9.09 7.28 -2.38
CA ASN A 26 9.27 7.78 -1.01
C ASN A 26 8.44 7.00 0.03
N GLY A 27 7.40 6.27 -0.40
CA GLY A 27 6.65 5.34 0.45
C GLY A 27 7.54 4.27 1.08
N VAL A 28 8.61 3.84 0.40
CA VAL A 28 9.61 2.91 0.96
C VAL A 28 10.30 3.51 2.18
N LEU A 29 10.80 4.74 2.05
CA LEU A 29 11.50 5.44 3.12
C LEU A 29 10.58 5.67 4.32
N HIS A 30 9.36 6.13 4.08
CA HIS A 30 8.41 6.44 5.13
C HIS A 30 7.92 5.19 5.87
N LEU A 31 7.62 4.10 5.17
CA LEU A 31 7.15 2.87 5.80
C LEU A 31 8.26 2.18 6.62
N LEU A 32 9.51 2.21 6.15
CA LEU A 32 10.66 1.74 6.94
C LEU A 32 10.84 2.57 8.23
N ALA A 33 10.71 3.89 8.14
CA ALA A 33 10.80 4.77 9.31
C ALA A 33 9.66 4.53 10.31
N ILE A 34 8.42 4.39 9.82
CA ILE A 34 7.25 4.09 10.65
C ILE A 34 7.40 2.73 11.34
N ALA A 35 7.85 1.70 10.61
CA ALA A 35 8.08 0.37 11.16
C ALA A 35 9.11 0.40 12.29
N ARG A 36 10.22 1.13 12.09
CA ARG A 36 11.26 1.32 13.10
C ARG A 36 10.73 1.99 14.36
N GLU A 37 9.94 3.05 14.24
CA GLU A 37 9.32 3.75 15.38
C GLU A 37 8.28 2.89 16.12
N ALA A 38 7.53 2.09 15.36
CA ALA A 38 6.57 1.14 15.91
C ALA A 38 7.23 -0.08 16.57
N GLY A 39 8.52 -0.32 16.31
CA GLY A 39 9.24 -1.52 16.77
C GLY A 39 8.86 -2.79 16.00
N VAL A 40 8.39 -2.65 14.76
CA VAL A 40 8.00 -3.77 13.89
C VAL A 40 9.10 -4.04 12.87
N PRO A 41 9.60 -5.29 12.74
CA PRO A 41 10.57 -5.63 11.72
C PRO A 41 10.02 -5.44 10.30
N LEU A 42 10.71 -4.63 9.50
CA LEU A 42 10.44 -4.42 8.09
C LEU A 42 11.77 -4.14 7.37
N THR A 43 12.03 -4.82 6.26
CA THR A 43 13.23 -4.63 5.44
C THR A 43 12.86 -4.13 4.05
N ILE A 44 13.85 -3.68 3.28
CA ILE A 44 13.62 -3.28 1.89
C ILE A 44 13.17 -4.46 1.01
N ASP A 45 13.62 -5.68 1.31
CA ASP A 45 13.23 -6.90 0.59
C ASP A 45 11.74 -7.25 0.77
N ASP A 46 11.13 -6.79 1.86
CA ASP A 46 9.69 -6.93 2.06
C ASP A 46 8.89 -6.16 0.99
N PHE A 47 9.43 -5.06 0.46
CA PHE A 47 8.79 -4.28 -0.59
C PHE A 47 8.81 -5.03 -1.92
N ASP A 48 9.95 -5.63 -2.28
CA ASP A 48 10.07 -6.41 -3.51
C ASP A 48 9.13 -7.62 -3.49
N ARG A 49 9.13 -8.39 -2.39
CA ARG A 49 8.24 -9.55 -2.24
C ARG A 49 6.77 -9.20 -2.35
N VAL A 50 6.33 -8.10 -1.71
CA VAL A 50 4.92 -7.69 -1.74
C VAL A 50 4.57 -7.06 -3.09
N ALA A 51 5.42 -6.23 -3.67
CA ALA A 51 5.18 -5.61 -4.98
C ALA A 51 5.12 -6.64 -6.10
N ALA A 52 5.98 -7.67 -6.08
CA ALA A 52 6.02 -8.72 -7.10
C ALA A 52 4.69 -9.48 -7.27
N ARG A 53 3.89 -9.60 -6.19
CA ARG A 53 2.56 -10.22 -6.21
C ARG A 53 1.40 -9.22 -6.37
N THR A 54 1.66 -7.91 -6.33
CA THR A 54 0.62 -6.88 -6.28
C THR A 54 0.49 -6.17 -7.63
N PRO A 55 -0.61 -6.37 -8.38
CA PRO A 55 -0.82 -5.70 -9.65
C PRO A 55 -1.12 -4.21 -9.44
N VAL A 56 -0.70 -3.38 -10.39
CA VAL A 56 -1.13 -1.97 -10.45
C VAL A 56 -2.57 -1.93 -10.97
N VAL A 57 -3.49 -1.41 -10.17
CA VAL A 57 -4.94 -1.39 -10.46
C VAL A 57 -5.51 0.02 -10.60
N ALA A 58 -4.72 1.06 -10.35
CA ALA A 58 -5.15 2.46 -10.51
C ALA A 58 -4.27 3.17 -11.57
N SER A 59 -4.90 3.71 -12.61
CA SER A 59 -4.24 4.52 -13.64
C SER A 59 -4.11 5.97 -13.16
N LEU A 60 -3.16 6.23 -12.27
CA LEU A 60 -2.96 7.56 -11.67
C LEU A 60 -1.70 8.25 -12.20
N LYS A 61 -1.79 9.57 -12.37
CA LYS A 61 -0.60 10.40 -12.62
C LYS A 61 0.43 10.20 -11.50
N PRO A 62 1.74 10.15 -11.82
CA PRO A 62 2.32 10.43 -13.14
C PRO A 62 2.35 9.24 -14.13
N GLY A 63 2.06 8.02 -13.70
CA GLY A 63 2.17 6.81 -14.55
C GLY A 63 0.93 6.48 -15.39
N GLY A 64 -0.19 7.14 -15.12
CA GLY A 64 -1.47 6.95 -15.80
C GLY A 64 -2.21 8.25 -16.06
N GLU A 65 -3.51 8.14 -16.34
CA GLU A 65 -4.33 9.24 -16.89
C GLU A 65 -5.00 10.10 -15.81
N TYR A 66 -5.45 9.47 -14.71
CA TYR A 66 -6.36 10.08 -13.75
C TYR A 66 -5.64 10.70 -12.54
N VAL A 67 -6.35 11.54 -11.78
CA VAL A 67 -5.84 12.14 -10.54
C VAL A 67 -6.59 11.62 -9.30
N ALA A 68 -6.11 11.97 -8.11
CA ALA A 68 -6.66 11.52 -6.84
C ALA A 68 -8.17 11.83 -6.67
N LYS A 69 -8.63 12.95 -7.24
CA LYS A 69 -10.07 13.30 -7.26
C LYS A 69 -10.88 12.27 -8.04
N ASP A 70 -10.41 11.84 -9.20
CA ASP A 70 -11.11 10.85 -10.02
C ASP A 70 -11.17 9.49 -9.31
N LEU A 71 -10.09 9.10 -8.62
CA LEU A 71 -10.10 7.91 -7.77
C LEU A 71 -11.14 8.04 -6.64
N HIS A 72 -11.21 9.20 -5.99
CA HIS A 72 -12.22 9.45 -4.96
C HIS A 72 -13.63 9.30 -5.52
N ASP A 73 -13.92 9.92 -6.67
CA ASP A 73 -15.22 9.87 -7.34
C ASP A 73 -15.58 8.43 -7.76
N ALA A 74 -14.59 7.59 -8.09
CA ALA A 74 -14.76 6.18 -8.42
C ALA A 74 -15.03 5.25 -7.20
N GLY A 75 -14.87 5.74 -5.96
CA GLY A 75 -15.03 4.96 -4.72
C GLY A 75 -13.83 5.00 -3.77
N GLY A 76 -12.78 5.71 -4.13
CA GLY A 76 -11.62 6.02 -3.29
C GLY A 76 -10.74 4.83 -2.92
N ILE A 77 -9.88 5.04 -1.93
CA ILE A 77 -9.02 3.98 -1.36
C ILE A 77 -9.82 2.78 -0.83
N PRO A 78 -11.01 2.92 -0.22
CA PRO A 78 -11.80 1.75 0.19
C PRO A 78 -12.13 0.79 -0.95
N LEU A 79 -12.37 1.30 -2.17
CA LEU A 79 -12.56 0.46 -3.34
C LEU A 79 -11.30 -0.37 -3.66
N VAL A 80 -10.13 0.27 -3.63
CA VAL A 80 -8.85 -0.41 -3.89
C VAL A 80 -8.60 -1.49 -2.84
N VAL A 81 -8.74 -1.16 -1.56
CA VAL A 81 -8.59 -2.10 -0.44
C VAL A 81 -9.51 -3.30 -0.60
N ARG A 82 -10.80 -3.08 -0.90
CA ARG A 82 -11.75 -4.17 -1.14
C ARG A 82 -11.28 -5.12 -2.24
N ARG A 83 -10.77 -4.58 -3.36
CA ARG A 83 -10.27 -5.40 -4.47
C ARG A 83 -9.01 -6.20 -4.10
N LEU A 84 -8.13 -5.62 -3.29
CA LEU A 84 -6.95 -6.32 -2.79
C LEU A 84 -7.31 -7.44 -1.80
N VAL A 85 -8.33 -7.23 -0.94
CA VAL A 85 -8.86 -8.28 -0.05
C VAL A 85 -9.51 -9.40 -0.86
N GLU A 86 -10.38 -9.07 -1.82
CA GLU A 86 -11.04 -10.04 -2.71
C GLU A 86 -10.02 -10.88 -3.49
N GLY A 87 -8.88 -10.28 -3.86
CA GLY A 87 -7.77 -10.97 -4.53
C GLY A 87 -6.83 -11.75 -3.59
N GLY A 88 -7.04 -11.72 -2.28
CA GLY A 88 -6.17 -12.35 -1.29
C GLY A 88 -4.76 -11.75 -1.22
N LEU A 89 -4.61 -10.47 -1.59
CA LEU A 89 -3.32 -9.79 -1.68
C LEU A 89 -2.95 -9.04 -0.41
N ILE A 90 -3.94 -8.72 0.43
CA ILE A 90 -3.79 -8.06 1.73
C ILE A 90 -4.66 -8.74 2.78
N ASP A 91 -4.31 -8.55 4.05
CA ASP A 91 -5.06 -9.02 5.21
C ASP A 91 -6.25 -8.07 5.50
N GLY A 92 -7.45 -8.62 5.71
CA GLY A 92 -8.73 -7.89 5.72
C GLY A 92 -9.43 -7.87 7.07
#